data_AF-A0A7C7DNU0-F1
#
_entry.id   AF-A0A7C7DNU0-F1
#
_cell.length_a   1.000
_cell.length_b   1.000
_cell.length_c   1.000
_cell.angle_alpha   90.00
_cell.angle_beta   90.00
_cell.angle_gamma   90.00
#
_symmetry.space_group_name_H-M   'P 1'
#
loop_
_entity.id
_entity.type
_entity.pdbx_description
1 polymer ?
#
loop_
_entity_poly.entity_id
_entity_poly.type
_entity_poly.pdbx_seq_one_letter_code
_entity_poly.pdbx_strand_id
1 'polypeptide(L)'
;MGKIYTVSYGTAKIAIELPSSADVQVLEMGEHPPVPDAMSAAMEALANPVGSIRLRDKVKPGSRVCVIIPDRTRALPVKVLLKATLDELHAGGVKKGDVTIVFALGTHREMSEIEMLSIVGDQVFREYRCMNHDWMDERNLVHLGRTPNGTPISVNRVVYDADVRVAIGGVNPHRVAGWSGGAKAIQPGVCGADTTGATHWLSACIPAEEIYGMVHNPVRSEMESVASRVGLEFIINCVVNKRYEPVAIYAGDFIQAHRMCVEVGKRVYAVDLPEEKDVVICGTGPYATDMWNVGCGPSELVVKPGGAVVVLAPCPDGVSSQHPEVIKYGYRRSLDEVRRLVEEGKICDLSAAAHLIHAGSVLTRKGATCILVSEGVSEAEARALGLGYARTAQEAIDRTFARYGSKVTVGLYPGDSPTNLFFRR
;
A
#
# COMPACT_ATOMS: atom_id res chain seq x y z
N MET A 1 16.36 -34.64 -7.76
CA MET A 1 15.33 -33.90 -8.53
C MET A 1 14.76 -32.84 -7.61
N GLY A 2 14.63 -31.60 -8.06
CA GLY A 2 13.98 -30.53 -7.31
C GLY A 2 12.46 -30.62 -7.40
N LYS A 3 11.79 -29.75 -6.63
CA LYS A 3 10.34 -29.57 -6.64
C LYS A 3 10.01 -28.26 -7.36
N ILE A 4 9.05 -28.31 -8.27
CA ILE A 4 8.63 -27.15 -9.06
C ILE A 4 7.54 -26.39 -8.30
N TYR A 5 7.66 -25.06 -8.30
CA TYR A 5 6.69 -24.12 -7.78
C TYR A 5 6.33 -23.11 -8.86
N THR A 6 5.08 -22.65 -8.86
CA THR A 6 4.61 -21.59 -9.74
C THR A 6 4.52 -20.29 -8.96
N VAL A 7 5.10 -19.22 -9.51
CA VAL A 7 5.10 -17.88 -8.91
C VAL A 7 4.64 -16.83 -9.93
N SER A 8 4.00 -15.78 -9.44
CA SER A 8 3.60 -14.62 -10.22
C SER A 8 4.80 -13.75 -10.56
N TYR A 9 4.74 -13.21 -11.78
CA TYR A 9 5.68 -12.23 -12.30
C TYR A 9 4.91 -11.18 -13.09
N GLY A 10 4.39 -10.17 -12.39
CA GLY A 10 3.39 -9.26 -12.93
C GLY A 10 2.09 -9.99 -13.23
N THR A 11 1.68 -9.98 -14.50
CA THR A 11 0.51 -10.72 -14.99
C THR A 11 0.84 -12.16 -15.42
N ALA A 12 2.12 -12.51 -15.52
CA ALA A 12 2.56 -13.84 -15.94
C ALA A 12 2.71 -14.80 -14.74
N LYS A 13 2.75 -16.09 -15.06
CA LYS A 13 3.15 -17.16 -14.13
C LYS A 13 4.42 -17.80 -14.65
N ILE A 14 5.39 -17.98 -13.77
CA ILE A 14 6.66 -18.64 -14.10
C ILE A 14 6.90 -19.81 -13.16
N ALA A 15 7.54 -20.86 -13.67
CA ALA A 15 7.94 -22.02 -12.89
C ALA A 15 9.36 -21.82 -12.36
N ILE A 16 9.58 -22.18 -11.10
CA ILE A 16 10.89 -22.24 -10.46
C ILE A 16 11.10 -23.62 -9.84
N GLU A 17 12.28 -24.19 -10.00
CA GLU A 17 12.67 -25.45 -9.38
C GLU A 17 13.51 -25.16 -8.12
N LEU A 18 13.02 -25.63 -6.97
CA LEU A 18 13.72 -25.56 -5.69
C LEU A 18 14.29 -26.94 -5.33
N PRO A 19 15.45 -27.04 -4.64
CA PRO A 19 15.97 -28.32 -4.18
C PRO A 19 14.96 -29.04 -3.29
N SER A 20 14.74 -30.34 -3.51
CA SER A 20 13.81 -31.14 -2.69
C SER A 20 14.25 -31.27 -1.23
N SER A 21 15.49 -30.91 -0.91
CA SER A 21 16.01 -30.85 0.46
C SER A 21 15.73 -29.53 1.18
N ALA A 22 15.19 -28.52 0.47
CA ALA A 22 14.81 -27.25 1.06
C ALA A 22 13.47 -27.40 1.79
N ASP A 23 13.36 -26.82 2.98
CA ASP A 23 12.12 -26.78 3.74
C ASP A 23 11.31 -25.55 3.33
N VAL A 24 10.36 -25.73 2.43
CA VAL A 24 9.62 -24.64 1.80
C VAL A 24 8.26 -24.42 2.48
N GLN A 25 8.10 -23.26 3.10
CA GLN A 25 6.80 -22.76 3.54
C GLN A 25 6.26 -21.76 2.51
N VAL A 26 5.09 -22.06 1.95
CA VAL A 26 4.36 -21.09 1.11
C VAL A 26 3.67 -20.08 2.03
N LEU A 27 3.98 -18.80 1.83
CA LEU A 27 3.44 -17.68 2.59
C LEU A 27 2.28 -17.08 1.80
N GLU A 28 1.08 -17.59 2.07
CA GLU A 28 -0.17 -17.11 1.50
C GLU A 28 -1.30 -17.12 2.53
N MET A 29 -2.29 -16.27 2.33
CA MET A 29 -3.49 -16.26 3.17
C MET A 29 -4.33 -17.52 2.95
N GLY A 30 -5.02 -17.95 4.01
CA GLY A 30 -5.96 -19.05 3.96
C GLY A 30 -7.20 -18.76 3.10
N GLU A 31 -8.07 -19.77 2.95
CA GLU A 31 -9.36 -19.58 2.30
C GLU A 31 -10.32 -18.81 3.21
N HIS A 32 -10.80 -17.68 2.72
CA HIS A 32 -11.82 -16.87 3.37
C HIS A 32 -12.96 -16.62 2.37
N PRO A 33 -14.17 -17.16 2.62
CA PRO A 33 -15.28 -16.97 1.70
C PRO A 33 -15.65 -15.49 1.65
N PRO A 34 -15.98 -14.96 0.46
CA PRO A 34 -16.47 -13.60 0.35
C PRO A 34 -17.87 -13.46 0.95
N VAL A 35 -18.29 -12.23 1.18
CA VAL A 35 -19.71 -11.92 1.42
C VAL A 35 -20.55 -12.39 0.21
N PRO A 36 -21.77 -12.93 0.40
CA PRO A 36 -22.55 -13.50 -0.69
C PRO A 36 -22.86 -12.51 -1.82
N ASP A 37 -23.17 -11.26 -1.47
CA ASP A 37 -23.38 -10.17 -2.42
C ASP A 37 -22.71 -8.88 -1.92
N ALA A 38 -21.70 -8.42 -2.65
CA ALA A 38 -20.88 -7.28 -2.25
C ALA A 38 -21.67 -5.96 -2.26
N MET A 39 -22.64 -5.80 -3.17
CA MET A 39 -23.46 -4.58 -3.24
C MET A 39 -24.39 -4.49 -2.02
N SER A 40 -25.10 -5.57 -1.70
CA SER A 40 -25.99 -5.66 -0.54
C SER A 40 -25.20 -5.46 0.76
N ALA A 41 -24.02 -6.07 0.89
CA ALA A 41 -23.16 -5.88 2.06
C ALA A 41 -22.68 -4.41 2.18
N ALA A 42 -22.36 -3.74 1.08
CA ALA A 42 -22.01 -2.32 1.09
C ALA A 42 -23.19 -1.42 1.49
N MET A 43 -24.39 -1.70 0.98
CA MET A 43 -25.62 -1.00 1.36
C MET A 43 -25.96 -1.21 2.83
N GLU A 44 -25.80 -2.44 3.35
CA GLU A 44 -26.02 -2.77 4.76
C GLU A 44 -25.05 -2.03 5.67
N ALA A 45 -23.76 -1.96 5.30
CA ALA A 45 -22.75 -1.21 6.04
C ALA A 45 -23.10 0.30 6.10
N LEU A 46 -23.56 0.88 4.99
CA LEU A 46 -23.99 2.29 4.92
C LEU A 46 -25.26 2.56 5.73
N ALA A 47 -26.18 1.59 5.79
CA ALA A 47 -27.41 1.68 6.58
C ALA A 47 -27.17 1.53 8.11
N ASN A 48 -26.08 0.86 8.49
CA ASN A 48 -25.69 0.58 9.89
C ASN A 48 -24.24 1.04 10.17
N PRO A 49 -23.95 2.34 10.05
CA PRO A 49 -22.60 2.86 10.21
C PRO A 49 -22.05 2.67 11.62
N VAL A 50 -20.78 2.31 11.71
CA VAL A 50 -20.03 2.17 12.97
C VAL A 50 -19.63 3.55 13.48
N GLY A 51 -20.06 3.92 14.69
CA GLY A 51 -19.59 5.14 15.36
C GLY A 51 -19.98 6.45 14.68
N SER A 52 -20.95 6.44 13.77
CA SER A 52 -21.43 7.62 13.03
C SER A 52 -22.94 7.51 12.78
N ILE A 53 -23.59 8.63 12.45
CA ILE A 53 -24.91 8.61 11.77
C ILE A 53 -24.75 8.18 10.31
N ARG A 54 -25.87 7.87 9.62
CA ARG A 54 -25.86 7.45 8.21
C ARG A 54 -25.30 8.56 7.33
N LEU A 55 -24.66 8.16 6.24
CA LEU A 55 -24.08 9.11 5.30
C LEU A 55 -25.16 10.02 4.68
N ARG A 56 -26.35 9.49 4.35
CA ARG A 56 -27.47 10.31 3.85
C ARG A 56 -27.94 11.39 4.84
N ASP A 57 -27.74 11.16 6.14
CA ASP A 57 -28.15 12.07 7.22
C ASP A 57 -27.04 13.10 7.55
N LYS A 58 -25.82 12.91 7.02
CA LYS A 58 -24.71 13.89 7.11
C LYS A 58 -24.78 14.96 6.03
N VAL A 59 -25.56 14.75 4.99
CA VAL A 59 -25.67 15.64 3.84
C VAL A 59 -27.06 16.26 3.76
N LYS A 60 -27.16 17.32 2.96
CA LYS A 60 -28.41 17.99 2.58
C LYS A 60 -28.34 18.43 1.11
N PRO A 61 -29.48 18.71 0.45
CA PRO A 61 -29.47 19.28 -0.89
C PRO A 61 -28.51 20.49 -1.01
N GLY A 62 -27.64 20.45 -2.02
CA GLY A 62 -26.61 21.47 -2.26
C GLY A 62 -25.31 21.32 -1.46
N SER A 63 -25.16 20.26 -0.65
CA SER A 63 -23.87 19.96 -0.01
C SER A 63 -22.84 19.57 -1.07
N ARG A 64 -21.66 20.20 -1.05
CA ARG A 64 -20.52 19.80 -1.88
C ARG A 64 -19.82 18.62 -1.24
N VAL A 65 -19.79 17.48 -1.92
CA VAL A 65 -19.25 16.23 -1.39
C VAL A 65 -17.99 15.84 -2.15
N CYS A 66 -16.93 15.50 -1.41
CA CYS A 66 -15.74 14.88 -1.99
C CYS A 66 -15.70 13.39 -1.62
N VAL A 67 -15.68 12.53 -2.64
CA VAL A 67 -15.48 11.08 -2.48
C VAL A 67 -14.05 10.73 -2.87
N ILE A 68 -13.25 10.34 -1.88
CA ILE A 68 -11.84 10.00 -2.05
C ILE A 68 -11.75 8.50 -2.28
N ILE A 69 -11.12 8.08 -3.37
CA ILE A 69 -11.02 6.66 -3.76
C ILE A 69 -9.56 6.27 -4.03
N PRO A 70 -9.19 4.99 -3.86
CA PRO A 70 -7.83 4.56 -4.12
C PRO A 70 -7.48 4.63 -5.62
N ASP A 71 -6.19 4.67 -5.91
CA ASP A 71 -5.65 4.66 -7.27
C ASP A 71 -5.53 3.22 -7.86
N ARG A 72 -4.94 3.13 -9.05
CA ARG A 72 -4.73 1.87 -9.80
C ARG A 72 -3.85 0.85 -9.09
N THR A 73 -3.09 1.24 -8.06
CA THR A 73 -2.18 0.33 -7.35
C THR A 73 -2.91 -0.52 -6.31
N ARG A 74 -4.23 -0.33 -6.15
CA ARG A 74 -5.04 -1.04 -5.16
C ARG A 74 -6.05 -1.95 -5.84
N ALA A 75 -5.94 -3.24 -5.55
CA ALA A 75 -6.90 -4.25 -5.96
C ALA A 75 -8.11 -4.28 -5.02
N LEU A 76 -9.11 -3.47 -5.32
CA LEU A 76 -10.33 -3.36 -4.53
C LEU A 76 -11.55 -3.26 -5.45
N PRO A 77 -12.73 -3.73 -5.02
CA PRO A 77 -13.97 -3.61 -5.79
C PRO A 77 -14.55 -2.20 -5.68
N VAL A 78 -13.78 -1.19 -6.12
CA VAL A 78 -14.10 0.24 -6.01
C VAL A 78 -15.46 0.54 -6.65
N LYS A 79 -15.77 -0.03 -7.81
CA LYS A 79 -17.04 0.18 -8.52
C LYS A 79 -18.26 -0.12 -7.64
N VAL A 80 -18.22 -1.21 -6.87
CA VAL A 80 -19.32 -1.63 -6.00
C VAL A 80 -19.47 -0.66 -4.83
N LEU A 81 -18.36 -0.38 -4.13
CA LEU A 81 -18.37 0.51 -2.97
C LEU A 81 -18.74 1.95 -3.35
N LEU A 82 -18.23 2.42 -4.48
CA LEU A 82 -18.50 3.75 -5.03
C LEU A 82 -19.96 3.88 -5.43
N LYS A 83 -20.52 2.90 -6.14
CA LYS A 83 -21.94 2.92 -6.50
C LYS A 83 -22.82 2.99 -5.25
N ALA A 84 -22.60 2.13 -4.26
CA ALA A 84 -23.37 2.14 -3.02
C ALA A 84 -23.26 3.50 -2.27
N THR A 85 -22.06 4.08 -2.24
CA THR A 85 -21.79 5.39 -1.62
C THR A 85 -22.54 6.51 -2.35
N LEU A 86 -22.50 6.53 -3.68
CA LEU A 86 -23.20 7.53 -4.49
C LEU A 86 -24.72 7.41 -4.34
N ASP A 87 -25.26 6.19 -4.36
CA ASP A 87 -26.70 5.94 -4.13
C ASP A 87 -27.15 6.46 -2.76
N GLU A 88 -26.33 6.27 -1.71
CA GLU A 88 -26.59 6.77 -0.36
C GLU A 88 -26.55 8.31 -0.30
N LEU A 89 -25.60 8.95 -0.97
CA LEU A 89 -25.52 10.42 -1.07
C LEU A 89 -26.73 11.02 -1.80
N HIS A 90 -27.17 10.38 -2.89
CA HIS A 90 -28.36 10.80 -3.63
C HIS A 90 -29.65 10.63 -2.82
N ALA A 91 -29.73 9.57 -2.00
CA ALA A 91 -30.83 9.41 -1.06
C ALA A 91 -30.87 10.54 0.00
N GLY A 92 -29.73 11.16 0.31
CA GLY A 92 -29.62 12.38 1.11
C GLY A 92 -29.86 13.69 0.35
N GLY A 93 -30.21 13.62 -0.94
CA GLY A 93 -30.56 14.77 -1.78
C GLY A 93 -29.39 15.48 -2.46
N VAL A 94 -28.17 14.94 -2.39
CA VAL A 94 -27.00 15.48 -3.09
C VAL A 94 -27.16 15.24 -4.59
N LYS A 95 -26.88 16.24 -5.44
CA LYS A 95 -26.92 16.07 -6.91
C LYS A 95 -25.57 15.61 -7.44
N LYS A 96 -25.54 14.95 -8.59
CA LYS A 96 -24.30 14.48 -9.23
C LYS A 96 -23.27 15.61 -9.42
N GLY A 97 -23.72 16.80 -9.82
CA GLY A 97 -22.87 17.98 -10.01
C GLY A 97 -22.26 18.54 -8.72
N ASP A 98 -22.76 18.15 -7.55
CA ASP A 98 -22.23 18.57 -6.25
C ASP A 98 -21.19 17.55 -5.70
N VAL A 99 -20.95 16.45 -6.42
CA VAL A 99 -20.00 15.40 -6.04
C VAL A 99 -18.74 15.49 -6.89
N THR A 100 -17.58 15.55 -6.23
CA THR A 100 -16.27 15.38 -6.89
C THR A 100 -15.60 14.10 -6.38
N ILE A 101 -15.09 13.30 -7.30
CA ILE A 101 -14.34 12.07 -7.01
C ILE A 101 -12.85 12.37 -7.16
N VAL A 102 -12.09 12.16 -6.09
CA VAL A 102 -10.64 12.39 -6.07
C VAL A 102 -9.91 11.08 -5.90
N PHE A 103 -9.00 10.77 -6.82
CA PHE A 103 -8.12 9.60 -6.70
C PHE A 103 -6.95 9.91 -5.75
N ALA A 104 -6.85 9.11 -4.70
CA ALA A 104 -5.85 9.23 -3.66
C ALA A 104 -4.51 8.61 -4.08
N LEU A 105 -3.74 9.35 -4.88
CA LEU A 105 -2.45 8.89 -5.41
C LEU A 105 -1.33 8.89 -4.38
N GLY A 106 -1.42 9.71 -3.34
CA GLY A 106 -0.25 10.08 -2.55
C GLY A 106 0.84 10.65 -3.45
N THR A 107 2.03 10.05 -3.44
CA THR A 107 3.17 10.47 -4.28
C THR A 107 3.30 9.71 -5.59
N HIS A 108 2.30 8.92 -5.96
CA HIS A 108 2.32 8.16 -7.22
C HIS A 108 2.13 9.08 -8.43
N ARG A 109 2.54 8.59 -9.61
CA ARG A 109 2.29 9.29 -10.88
C ARG A 109 0.78 9.45 -11.13
N GLU A 110 0.43 10.49 -11.86
CA GLU A 110 -0.93 10.67 -12.35
C GLU A 110 -1.40 9.47 -13.17
N MET A 111 -2.69 9.15 -13.02
CA MET A 111 -3.36 8.15 -13.83
C MET A 111 -3.89 8.77 -15.11
N SER A 112 -3.77 8.04 -16.21
CA SER A 112 -4.46 8.39 -17.46
C SER A 112 -5.98 8.30 -17.29
N GLU A 113 -6.73 8.94 -18.19
CA GLU A 113 -8.20 8.84 -18.20
C GLU A 113 -8.68 7.40 -18.33
N ILE A 114 -7.99 6.57 -19.12
CA ILE A 114 -8.31 5.15 -19.28
C ILE A 114 -8.12 4.39 -17.95
N GLU A 115 -7.04 4.68 -17.21
CA GLU A 115 -6.81 4.10 -15.89
C GLU A 115 -7.90 4.56 -14.89
N MET A 116 -8.24 5.85 -14.86
CA MET A 116 -9.34 6.38 -14.02
C MET A 116 -10.68 5.72 -14.35
N LEU A 117 -11.05 5.66 -15.64
CA LEU A 117 -12.27 5.02 -16.13
C LEU A 117 -12.33 3.54 -15.76
N SER A 118 -11.20 2.82 -15.82
CA SER A 118 -11.15 1.41 -15.45
C SER A 118 -11.53 1.16 -13.98
N ILE A 119 -11.23 2.13 -13.09
CA ILE A 119 -11.51 2.07 -11.65
C ILE A 119 -12.96 2.44 -11.34
N VAL A 120 -13.45 3.57 -11.84
CA VAL A 120 -14.80 4.09 -11.49
C VAL A 120 -15.91 3.53 -12.38
N GLY A 121 -15.58 3.08 -13.60
CA GLY A 121 -16.52 2.67 -14.62
C GLY A 121 -17.02 3.82 -15.50
N ASP A 122 -17.40 3.48 -16.74
CA ASP A 122 -17.77 4.44 -17.79
C ASP A 122 -18.87 5.42 -17.37
N GLN A 123 -19.94 4.92 -16.76
CA GLN A 123 -21.06 5.76 -16.32
C GLN A 123 -20.62 6.80 -15.30
N VAL A 124 -19.90 6.39 -14.26
CA VAL A 124 -19.44 7.31 -13.21
C VAL A 124 -18.45 8.33 -13.78
N PHE A 125 -17.54 7.88 -14.64
CA PHE A 125 -16.55 8.78 -15.25
C PHE A 125 -17.19 9.89 -16.09
N ARG A 126 -18.30 9.62 -16.78
CA ARG A 126 -19.02 10.60 -17.60
C ARG A 126 -19.92 11.53 -16.79
N GLU A 127 -20.51 11.03 -15.71
CA GLU A 127 -21.56 11.74 -14.97
C GLU A 127 -21.03 12.57 -13.79
N TYR A 128 -19.80 12.30 -13.32
CA TYR A 128 -19.20 12.93 -12.16
C TYR A 128 -17.86 13.56 -12.51
N ARG A 129 -17.52 14.64 -11.81
CA ARG A 129 -16.17 15.19 -11.89
C ARG A 129 -15.20 14.22 -11.21
N CYS A 130 -14.28 13.65 -11.98
CA CYS A 130 -13.22 12.78 -11.50
C CYS A 130 -11.85 13.48 -11.69
N MET A 131 -10.95 13.39 -10.72
CA MET A 131 -9.62 13.99 -10.85
C MET A 131 -8.53 13.27 -10.05
N ASN A 132 -7.30 13.30 -10.56
CA ASN A 132 -6.11 12.91 -9.82
C ASN A 132 -5.80 13.93 -8.71
N HIS A 133 -5.25 13.45 -7.61
CA HIS A 133 -4.49 14.27 -6.69
C HIS A 133 -3.09 14.55 -7.26
N ASP A 134 -2.66 15.80 -7.23
CA ASP A 134 -1.28 16.20 -7.50
C ASP A 134 -0.66 16.71 -6.19
N TRP A 135 0.37 16.00 -5.71
CA TRP A 135 1.04 16.27 -4.45
C TRP A 135 2.12 17.37 -4.55
N MET A 136 2.46 17.79 -5.77
CA MET A 136 3.48 18.80 -6.09
C MET A 136 2.86 20.15 -6.51
N ASP A 137 1.59 20.20 -6.90
CA ASP A 137 0.91 21.46 -7.24
C ASP A 137 0.53 22.26 -5.99
N GLU A 138 1.50 22.98 -5.43
CA GLU A 138 1.33 23.85 -4.26
C GLU A 138 0.16 24.84 -4.36
N ARG A 139 -0.22 25.26 -5.58
CA ARG A 139 -1.37 26.16 -5.79
C ARG A 139 -2.70 25.50 -5.44
N ASN A 140 -2.77 24.17 -5.56
CA ASN A 140 -3.94 23.36 -5.26
C ASN A 140 -3.84 22.66 -3.90
N LEU A 141 -2.86 23.02 -3.08
CA LEU A 141 -2.74 22.59 -1.69
C LEU A 141 -3.22 23.69 -0.73
N VAL A 142 -3.73 23.25 0.41
CA VAL A 142 -4.13 24.09 1.55
C VAL A 142 -3.28 23.72 2.74
N HIS A 143 -2.59 24.70 3.30
CA HIS A 143 -1.73 24.55 4.48
C HIS A 143 -2.51 24.84 5.76
N LEU A 144 -2.61 23.85 6.65
CA LEU A 144 -3.43 23.87 7.87
C LEU A 144 -2.62 23.97 9.17
N GLY A 145 -1.34 24.33 9.06
CA GLY A 145 -0.40 24.40 10.17
C GLY A 145 0.29 23.06 10.41
N ARG A 146 0.36 22.63 11.67
CA ARG A 146 1.03 21.39 12.08
C ARG A 146 0.17 20.56 13.04
N THR A 147 0.39 19.25 13.08
CA THR A 147 -0.12 18.37 14.14
C THR A 147 0.52 18.74 15.48
N PRO A 148 -0.01 18.27 16.62
CA PRO A 148 0.62 18.47 17.94
C PRO A 148 2.07 17.98 18.02
N ASN A 149 2.44 16.93 17.24
CA ASN A 149 3.80 16.40 17.18
C ASN A 149 4.67 17.07 16.10
N GLY A 150 4.17 18.12 15.45
CA GLY A 150 4.94 18.98 14.56
C GLY A 150 4.91 18.58 13.08
N THR A 151 4.16 17.56 12.67
CA THR A 151 3.99 17.20 11.25
C THR A 151 3.28 18.33 10.50
N PRO A 152 3.87 18.92 9.44
CA PRO A 152 3.17 19.85 8.56
C PRO A 152 1.88 19.25 8.01
N ILE A 153 0.87 20.08 7.76
CA ILE A 153 -0.39 19.64 7.18
C ILE A 153 -0.66 20.46 5.93
N SER A 154 -0.50 19.81 4.77
CA SER A 154 -0.91 20.29 3.46
C SER A 154 -1.80 19.23 2.80
N VAL A 155 -2.94 19.67 2.26
CA VAL A 155 -3.94 18.78 1.68
C VAL A 155 -4.53 19.37 0.42
N ASN A 156 -4.98 18.52 -0.48
CA ASN A 156 -5.70 18.93 -1.69
C ASN A 156 -6.88 19.86 -1.38
N ARG A 157 -6.93 21.01 -2.06
CA ARG A 157 -7.94 22.05 -1.86
C ARG A 157 -9.35 21.58 -2.13
N VAL A 158 -9.57 20.76 -3.15
CA VAL A 158 -10.92 20.23 -3.48
C VAL A 158 -11.43 19.35 -2.34
N VAL A 159 -10.54 18.57 -1.74
CA VAL A 159 -10.87 17.75 -0.56
C VAL A 159 -11.15 18.66 0.64
N TYR A 160 -10.31 19.66 0.89
CA TYR A 160 -10.47 20.57 2.03
C TYR A 160 -11.70 21.50 1.92
N ASP A 161 -12.08 21.94 0.72
CA ASP A 161 -13.19 22.88 0.53
C ASP A 161 -14.57 22.18 0.51
N ALA A 162 -14.61 20.85 0.50
CA ALA A 162 -15.85 20.07 0.53
C ALA A 162 -16.59 20.23 1.87
N ASP A 163 -17.91 20.23 1.82
CA ASP A 163 -18.74 20.28 3.03
C ASP A 163 -18.75 18.91 3.74
N VAL A 164 -18.72 17.82 2.96
CA VAL A 164 -18.62 16.43 3.45
C VAL A 164 -17.54 15.66 2.69
N ARG A 165 -16.72 14.91 3.42
CA ARG A 165 -15.64 14.07 2.87
C ARG A 165 -15.92 12.60 3.18
N VAL A 166 -15.93 11.77 2.14
CA VAL A 166 -16.13 10.33 2.26
C VAL A 166 -14.93 9.61 1.67
N ALA A 167 -14.33 8.65 2.36
CA ALA A 167 -13.23 7.86 1.82
C ALA A 167 -13.60 6.39 1.59
N ILE A 168 -13.33 5.90 0.39
CA ILE A 168 -13.42 4.49 0.02
C ILE A 168 -12.03 3.88 0.10
N GLY A 169 -11.89 2.66 0.62
CA GLY A 169 -10.59 2.03 0.72
C GLY A 169 -10.61 0.57 1.13
N GLY A 170 -9.42 0.00 1.27
CA GLY A 170 -9.21 -1.36 1.75
C GLY A 170 -8.24 -1.38 2.91
N VAL A 171 -8.39 -2.38 3.78
CA VAL A 171 -7.56 -2.57 4.97
C VAL A 171 -6.75 -3.85 4.83
N ASN A 172 -5.43 -3.73 4.84
CA ASN A 172 -4.45 -4.80 4.89
C ASN A 172 -3.22 -4.34 5.70
N PRO A 173 -2.35 -5.26 6.16
CA PRO A 173 -1.08 -4.91 6.81
C PRO A 173 -0.23 -3.97 5.95
N HIS A 174 0.49 -3.03 6.56
CA HIS A 174 1.23 -2.01 5.81
C HIS A 174 2.50 -1.56 6.54
N ARG A 175 3.64 -1.52 5.84
CA ARG A 175 4.95 -1.15 6.42
C ARG A 175 5.01 0.25 7.02
N VAL A 176 4.30 1.20 6.43
CA VAL A 176 4.30 2.60 6.90
C VAL A 176 3.34 2.88 8.06
N ALA A 177 2.10 2.40 7.94
CA ALA A 177 0.97 2.83 8.78
C ALA A 177 0.47 1.73 9.74
N GLY A 178 1.11 0.56 9.70
CA GLY A 178 0.70 -0.68 10.35
C GLY A 178 -0.43 -1.39 9.63
N TRP A 179 -1.52 -0.68 9.37
CA TRP A 179 -2.62 -1.11 8.52
C TRP A 179 -2.89 -0.06 7.44
N SER A 180 -3.41 -0.42 6.27
CA SER A 180 -3.93 0.52 5.28
C SER A 180 -5.33 1.04 5.67
N GLY A 181 -6.00 1.80 4.80
CA GLY A 181 -7.36 2.28 5.01
C GLY A 181 -7.51 3.36 6.10
N GLY A 182 -8.77 3.73 6.35
CA GLY A 182 -9.16 4.81 7.25
C GLY A 182 -8.50 6.14 6.87
N ALA A 183 -7.85 6.78 7.84
CA ALA A 183 -7.12 8.04 7.67
C ALA A 183 -6.07 8.05 6.53
N LYS A 184 -5.62 6.87 6.08
CA LYS A 184 -4.64 6.75 4.99
C LYS A 184 -5.14 7.32 3.65
N ALA A 185 -6.46 7.39 3.47
CA ALA A 185 -7.08 8.02 2.32
C ALA A 185 -6.84 9.54 2.28
N ILE A 186 -6.67 10.18 3.44
CA ILE A 186 -6.21 11.57 3.53
C ILE A 186 -4.69 11.61 3.50
N GLN A 187 -4.04 10.97 4.48
CA GLN A 187 -2.58 11.01 4.63
C GLN A 187 -1.97 9.61 4.47
N PRO A 188 -1.28 9.31 3.35
CA PRO A 188 -0.76 10.25 2.35
C PRO A 188 -1.69 10.53 1.18
N GLY A 189 -2.85 9.86 1.08
CA GLY A 189 -3.62 9.76 -0.16
C GLY A 189 -3.87 11.04 -0.95
N VAL A 190 -4.12 12.17 -0.29
CA VAL A 190 -4.41 13.47 -0.91
C VAL A 190 -3.66 14.63 -0.25
N CYS A 191 -2.51 14.35 0.35
CA CYS A 191 -1.67 15.33 1.02
C CYS A 191 -0.39 15.65 0.24
N GLY A 192 0.13 16.86 0.42
CA GLY A 192 1.32 17.32 -0.28
C GLY A 192 2.63 16.68 0.21
N ALA A 193 3.71 17.09 -0.46
CA ALA A 193 5.08 16.60 -0.26
C ALA A 193 5.54 16.66 1.21
N ASP A 194 5.29 17.77 1.89
CA ASP A 194 5.79 18.03 3.24
C ASP A 194 5.17 17.09 4.29
N THR A 195 3.85 16.90 4.22
CA THR A 195 3.05 16.07 5.12
C THR A 195 3.36 14.60 4.85
N THR A 196 3.37 14.22 3.57
CA THR A 196 3.71 12.87 3.12
C THR A 196 5.13 12.49 3.49
N GLY A 197 6.10 13.33 3.18
CA GLY A 197 7.49 13.14 3.55
C GLY A 197 7.69 13.00 5.06
N ALA A 198 7.10 13.89 5.87
CA ALA A 198 7.26 13.86 7.33
C ALA A 198 6.75 12.56 7.95
N THR A 199 5.54 12.10 7.58
CA THR A 199 4.98 10.85 8.12
C THR A 199 5.74 9.60 7.65
N HIS A 200 6.23 9.56 6.42
CA HIS A 200 7.05 8.44 5.93
C HIS A 200 8.42 8.42 6.61
N TRP A 201 9.05 9.58 6.80
CA TRP A 201 10.32 9.69 7.51
C TRP A 201 10.20 9.25 8.98
N LEU A 202 9.11 9.64 9.66
CA LEU A 202 8.79 9.12 10.99
C LEU A 202 8.72 7.59 11.00
N SER A 203 8.05 7.00 10.01
CA SER A 203 7.94 5.55 9.87
C SER A 203 9.29 4.86 9.62
N ALA A 204 10.18 5.48 8.83
CA ALA A 204 11.51 4.94 8.55
C ALA A 204 12.40 4.88 9.80
N CYS A 205 12.17 5.78 10.75
CA CYS A 205 12.88 5.81 12.02
C CYS A 205 12.41 4.72 13.01
N ILE A 206 11.35 3.97 12.70
CA ILE A 206 10.80 2.94 13.58
C ILE A 206 11.04 1.54 12.96
N PRO A 207 11.45 0.54 13.77
CA PRO A 207 11.58 -0.85 13.34
C PRO A 207 10.29 -1.40 12.70
N ALA A 208 10.44 -2.34 11.76
CA ALA A 208 9.28 -2.88 11.06
C ALA A 208 8.35 -3.64 12.00
N GLU A 209 8.92 -4.31 13.00
CA GLU A 209 8.26 -5.10 14.03
C GLU A 209 7.33 -4.26 14.93
N GLU A 210 7.62 -2.97 15.07
CA GLU A 210 6.85 -2.04 15.90
C GLU A 210 5.76 -1.29 15.12
N ILE A 211 5.76 -1.37 13.78
CA ILE A 211 4.73 -0.74 12.93
C ILE A 211 3.87 -1.78 12.24
N TYR A 212 4.49 -2.73 11.53
CA TYR A 212 3.80 -3.56 10.56
C TYR A 212 2.74 -4.43 11.25
N GLY A 213 1.47 -4.27 10.85
CA GLY A 213 0.35 -4.96 11.51
C GLY A 213 -0.03 -4.39 12.88
N MET A 214 0.58 -3.29 13.34
CA MET A 214 0.23 -2.62 14.60
C MET A 214 -0.85 -1.56 14.37
N VAL A 215 -1.98 -1.72 15.06
CA VAL A 215 -3.13 -0.79 14.97
C VAL A 215 -2.78 0.57 15.56
N HIS A 216 -2.11 0.57 16.70
CA HIS A 216 -1.69 1.77 17.39
C HIS A 216 -0.18 1.91 17.23
N ASN A 217 0.23 2.93 16.47
CA ASN A 217 1.62 3.28 16.26
C ASN A 217 1.74 4.80 16.02
N PRO A 218 2.91 5.41 16.23
CA PRO A 218 3.07 6.86 16.12
C PRO A 218 2.65 7.42 14.76
N VAL A 219 2.94 6.71 13.67
CA VAL A 219 2.60 7.13 12.30
C VAL A 219 1.09 7.13 12.09
N ARG A 220 0.39 6.10 12.58
CA ARG A 220 -1.07 6.03 12.53
C ARG A 220 -1.71 7.19 13.30
N SER A 221 -1.20 7.50 14.49
CA SER A 221 -1.67 8.66 15.26
C SER A 221 -1.50 9.98 14.51
N GLU A 222 -0.36 10.18 13.82
CA GLU A 222 -0.16 11.35 12.95
C GLU A 222 -1.15 11.38 11.78
N MET A 223 -1.34 10.26 11.08
CA MET A 223 -2.31 10.16 9.99
C MET A 223 -3.73 10.50 10.45
N GLU A 224 -4.14 10.02 11.62
CA GLU A 224 -5.46 10.30 12.20
C GLU A 224 -5.59 11.76 12.66
N SER A 225 -4.52 12.36 13.19
CA SER A 225 -4.48 13.78 13.52
C SER A 225 -4.64 14.66 12.27
N VAL A 226 -3.91 14.33 11.18
CA VAL A 226 -4.05 15.01 9.88
C VAL A 226 -5.47 14.85 9.34
N ALA A 227 -6.00 13.62 9.27
CA ALA A 227 -7.34 13.37 8.75
C ALA A 227 -8.44 14.07 9.56
N SER A 228 -8.30 14.12 10.89
CA SER A 228 -9.21 14.86 11.76
C SER A 228 -9.15 16.36 11.50
N ARG A 229 -7.95 16.93 11.32
CA ARG A 229 -7.77 18.36 11.01
C ARG A 229 -8.33 18.74 9.64
N VAL A 230 -8.26 17.84 8.68
CA VAL A 230 -8.86 17.98 7.34
C VAL A 230 -10.39 17.81 7.38
N GLY A 231 -10.93 17.13 8.38
CA GLY A 231 -12.37 16.91 8.54
C GLY A 231 -12.88 15.68 7.77
N LEU A 232 -12.11 14.59 7.75
CA LEU A 232 -12.63 13.30 7.30
C LEU A 232 -13.62 12.76 8.34
N GLU A 233 -14.86 12.54 7.94
CA GLU A 233 -15.94 12.14 8.86
C GLU A 233 -16.46 10.74 8.62
N PHE A 234 -16.38 10.25 7.38
CA PHE A 234 -17.04 9.00 7.00
C PHE A 234 -16.17 8.19 6.05
N ILE A 235 -16.08 6.88 6.27
CA ILE A 235 -15.41 5.95 5.37
C ILE A 235 -16.34 4.80 4.99
N ILE A 236 -16.01 4.14 3.90
CA ILE A 236 -16.43 2.77 3.61
C ILE A 236 -15.18 1.97 3.24
N ASN A 237 -14.83 0.98 4.05
CA ASN A 237 -13.63 0.18 3.90
C ASN A 237 -13.97 -1.30 3.81
N CYS A 238 -13.18 -2.05 3.06
CA CYS A 238 -13.32 -3.49 2.98
C CYS A 238 -12.04 -4.25 3.32
N VAL A 239 -12.22 -5.50 3.70
CA VAL A 239 -11.17 -6.53 3.79
C VAL A 239 -11.45 -7.52 2.66
N VAL A 240 -10.42 -7.88 1.90
CA VAL A 240 -10.56 -8.78 0.74
C VAL A 240 -9.77 -10.07 0.91
N ASN A 241 -10.27 -11.15 0.30
CA ASN A 241 -9.57 -12.44 0.24
C ASN A 241 -8.51 -12.46 -0.87
N LYS A 242 -7.89 -13.63 -1.10
CA LYS A 242 -6.84 -13.81 -2.12
C LYS A 242 -7.30 -13.58 -3.56
N ARG A 243 -8.61 -13.62 -3.82
CA ARG A 243 -9.21 -13.29 -5.13
C ARG A 243 -9.67 -11.83 -5.22
N TYR A 244 -9.31 -11.01 -4.23
CA TYR A 244 -9.72 -9.61 -4.12
C TYR A 244 -11.23 -9.41 -3.96
N GLU A 245 -11.94 -10.44 -3.48
CA GLU A 245 -13.37 -10.39 -3.18
C GLU A 245 -13.59 -9.92 -1.73
N PRO A 246 -14.57 -9.06 -1.42
CA PRO A 246 -14.84 -8.61 -0.06
C PRO A 246 -15.21 -9.74 0.88
N VAL A 247 -14.49 -9.87 1.99
CA VAL A 247 -14.83 -10.73 3.14
C VAL A 247 -15.63 -9.96 4.18
N ALA A 248 -15.36 -8.65 4.32
CA ALA A 248 -16.12 -7.76 5.18
C ALA A 248 -16.10 -6.33 4.62
N ILE A 249 -17.17 -5.59 4.87
CA ILE A 249 -17.32 -4.17 4.51
C ILE A 249 -17.86 -3.46 5.75
N TYR A 250 -17.19 -2.38 6.15
CA TYR A 250 -17.65 -1.52 7.23
C TYR A 250 -17.67 -0.08 6.76
N ALA A 251 -18.68 0.67 7.21
CA ALA A 251 -18.81 2.08 6.95
C ALA A 251 -19.07 2.84 8.26
N GLY A 252 -18.77 4.12 8.30
CA GLY A 252 -18.96 4.96 9.49
C GLY A 252 -17.77 5.85 9.80
N ASP A 253 -17.56 6.14 11.08
CA ASP A 253 -16.45 6.96 11.57
C ASP A 253 -15.10 6.41 11.09
N PHE A 254 -14.20 7.31 10.68
CA PHE A 254 -12.97 6.93 9.99
C PHE A 254 -11.97 6.17 10.85
N ILE A 255 -12.08 6.27 12.18
CA ILE A 255 -11.27 5.49 13.13
C ILE A 255 -12.01 4.21 13.49
N GLN A 256 -13.24 4.30 13.99
CA GLN A 256 -13.96 3.14 14.52
C GLN A 256 -14.30 2.10 13.44
N ALA A 257 -14.80 2.52 12.27
CA ALA A 257 -15.06 1.59 11.16
C ALA A 257 -13.76 0.96 10.63
N HIS A 258 -12.66 1.72 10.62
CA HIS A 258 -11.34 1.17 10.28
C HIS A 258 -10.90 0.09 11.27
N ARG A 259 -11.08 0.31 12.58
CA ARG A 259 -10.75 -0.71 13.59
C ARG A 259 -11.56 -1.99 13.41
N MET A 260 -12.83 -1.92 13.04
CA MET A 260 -13.64 -3.10 12.70
C MET A 260 -13.05 -3.89 11.53
N CYS A 261 -12.62 -3.19 10.47
CA CYS A 261 -11.91 -3.84 9.36
C CYS A 261 -10.59 -4.47 9.82
N VAL A 262 -9.83 -3.84 10.71
CA VAL A 262 -8.56 -4.41 11.19
C VAL A 262 -8.79 -5.71 11.98
N GLU A 263 -9.82 -5.79 12.82
CA GLU A 263 -10.11 -7.02 13.57
C GLU A 263 -10.43 -8.20 12.64
N VAL A 264 -11.13 -7.95 11.53
CA VAL A 264 -11.31 -8.97 10.48
C VAL A 264 -10.00 -9.24 9.74
N GLY A 265 -9.27 -8.19 9.37
CA GLY A 265 -7.99 -8.29 8.65
C GLY A 265 -6.93 -9.09 9.38
N LYS A 266 -6.84 -8.98 10.72
CA LYS A 266 -5.95 -9.80 11.55
C LYS A 266 -6.19 -11.30 11.40
N ARG A 267 -7.42 -11.70 11.08
CA ARG A 267 -7.80 -13.11 10.85
C ARG A 267 -7.59 -13.50 9.39
N VAL A 268 -8.04 -12.65 8.46
CA VAL A 268 -7.99 -12.91 7.01
C VAL A 268 -6.55 -12.96 6.48
N TYR A 269 -5.67 -12.10 6.98
CA TYR A 269 -4.29 -12.01 6.52
C TYR A 269 -3.32 -12.82 7.39
N ALA A 270 -3.80 -13.53 8.42
CA ALA A 270 -2.94 -14.28 9.35
C ALA A 270 -2.18 -15.39 8.63
N VAL A 271 -0.86 -15.42 8.83
CA VAL A 271 0.01 -16.53 8.45
C VAL A 271 0.95 -16.84 9.60
N ASP A 272 1.05 -18.12 9.97
CA ASP A 272 1.97 -18.56 11.01
C ASP A 272 3.41 -18.51 10.50
N LEU A 273 4.26 -17.80 11.21
CA LEU A 273 5.68 -17.66 10.91
C LEU A 273 6.47 -17.80 12.21
N PRO A 274 6.55 -19.04 12.76
CA PRO A 274 7.21 -19.28 14.05
C PRO A 274 8.70 -18.93 14.03
N GLU A 275 9.32 -19.04 12.85
CA GLU A 275 10.73 -18.73 12.65
C GLU A 275 10.94 -17.98 11.33
N GLU A 276 11.91 -17.07 11.35
CA GLU A 276 12.45 -16.44 10.14
C GLU A 276 13.09 -17.50 9.21
N LYS A 277 13.21 -17.18 7.94
CA LYS A 277 13.65 -18.07 6.86
C LYS A 277 15.03 -17.70 6.37
N ASP A 278 15.84 -18.70 6.03
CA ASP A 278 17.17 -18.49 5.47
C ASP A 278 17.09 -17.82 4.09
N VAL A 279 16.09 -18.21 3.28
CA VAL A 279 15.82 -17.67 1.95
C VAL A 279 14.35 -17.24 1.85
N VAL A 280 14.11 -16.06 1.30
CA VAL A 280 12.77 -15.56 0.95
C VAL A 280 12.69 -15.38 -0.55
N ILE A 281 11.64 -15.91 -1.17
CA ILE A 281 11.38 -15.75 -2.61
C ILE A 281 10.06 -15.01 -2.76
N CYS A 282 10.10 -13.88 -3.45
CA CYS A 282 8.96 -13.01 -3.66
C CYS A 282 8.53 -13.03 -5.13
N GLY A 283 7.50 -13.82 -5.44
CA GLY A 283 6.68 -13.58 -6.62
C GLY A 283 5.88 -12.29 -6.45
N THR A 284 5.70 -11.53 -7.53
CA THR A 284 4.96 -10.27 -7.50
C THR A 284 3.81 -10.26 -8.49
N GLY A 285 2.68 -9.70 -8.05
CA GLY A 285 1.47 -9.59 -8.86
C GLY A 285 1.51 -8.39 -9.83
N PRO A 286 0.37 -8.09 -10.49
CA PRO A 286 0.31 -7.10 -11.58
C PRO A 286 0.58 -5.65 -11.15
N TYR A 287 0.60 -5.37 -9.84
CA TYR A 287 0.83 -4.04 -9.28
C TYR A 287 2.31 -3.72 -9.02
N ALA A 288 3.23 -4.64 -9.27
CA ALA A 288 4.67 -4.40 -9.25
C ALA A 288 5.13 -3.65 -10.51
N THR A 289 4.63 -2.43 -10.67
CA THR A 289 4.87 -1.58 -11.85
C THR A 289 6.27 -0.97 -11.83
N ASP A 290 6.82 -0.69 -10.65
CA ASP A 290 8.16 -0.16 -10.44
C ASP A 290 8.72 -0.62 -9.07
N MET A 291 10.01 -0.39 -8.81
CA MET A 291 10.63 -0.71 -7.53
C MET A 291 10.03 0.04 -6.32
N TRP A 292 9.29 1.12 -6.56
CA TRP A 292 8.52 1.82 -5.54
C TRP A 292 7.32 0.99 -5.05
N ASN A 293 6.67 0.25 -5.95
CA ASN A 293 5.44 -0.50 -5.69
C ASN A 293 5.61 -2.02 -5.55
N VAL A 294 6.81 -2.58 -5.70
CA VAL A 294 7.10 -4.04 -5.72
C VAL A 294 6.57 -4.85 -4.53
N GLY A 295 6.15 -4.24 -3.42
CA GLY A 295 5.33 -4.92 -2.41
C GLY A 295 6.02 -6.06 -1.66
N CYS A 296 7.36 -6.16 -1.73
CA CYS A 296 8.17 -7.13 -0.99
C CYS A 296 8.61 -6.60 0.39
N GLY A 297 8.08 -5.45 0.84
CA GLY A 297 8.39 -4.82 2.12
C GLY A 297 8.30 -5.70 3.37
N PRO A 298 7.43 -6.73 3.44
CA PRO A 298 7.40 -7.64 4.60
C PRO A 298 8.61 -8.59 4.67
N SER A 299 9.46 -8.65 3.64
CA SER A 299 10.62 -9.57 3.61
C SER A 299 11.60 -9.33 4.76
N GLU A 300 11.73 -8.09 5.26
CA GLU A 300 12.50 -7.77 6.47
C GLU A 300 12.01 -8.57 7.68
N LEU A 301 10.71 -8.83 7.79
CA LEU A 301 10.13 -9.59 8.92
C LEU A 301 10.29 -11.10 8.74
N VAL A 302 10.58 -11.56 7.53
CA VAL A 302 10.62 -12.99 7.20
C VAL A 302 12.03 -13.51 7.09
N VAL A 303 12.98 -12.74 6.55
CA VAL A 303 14.34 -13.22 6.33
C VAL A 303 15.18 -13.15 7.61
N LYS A 304 15.97 -14.20 7.86
CA LYS A 304 16.96 -14.21 8.94
C LYS A 304 18.08 -13.20 8.68
N PRO A 305 18.76 -12.71 9.73
CA PRO A 305 20.02 -12.02 9.57
C PRO A 305 21.02 -12.82 8.73
N GLY A 306 21.62 -12.19 7.72
CA GLY A 306 22.55 -12.80 6.76
C GLY A 306 21.91 -13.64 5.66
N GLY A 307 20.58 -13.81 5.67
CA GLY A 307 19.84 -14.63 4.70
C GLY A 307 19.80 -14.06 3.27
N ALA A 308 18.90 -14.58 2.45
CA ALA A 308 18.70 -14.11 1.07
C ALA A 308 17.25 -13.75 0.77
N VAL A 309 17.07 -12.75 -0.10
CA VAL A 309 15.78 -12.39 -0.69
C VAL A 309 15.91 -12.42 -2.21
N VAL A 310 15.06 -13.16 -2.88
CA VAL A 310 14.94 -13.18 -4.34
C VAL A 310 13.64 -12.49 -4.72
N VAL A 311 13.73 -11.39 -5.46
CA VAL A 311 12.57 -10.59 -5.88
C VAL A 311 12.34 -10.79 -7.37
N LEU A 312 11.17 -11.34 -7.71
CA LEU A 312 10.75 -11.60 -9.08
C LEU A 312 9.74 -10.53 -9.46
N ALA A 313 10.20 -9.43 -10.06
CA ALA A 313 9.36 -8.27 -10.37
C ALA A 313 9.66 -7.64 -11.73
N PRO A 314 8.67 -7.58 -12.65
CA PRO A 314 8.90 -7.05 -14.00
C PRO A 314 9.23 -5.56 -14.00
N CYS A 315 8.63 -4.78 -13.09
CA CYS A 315 8.88 -3.34 -12.93
C CYS A 315 8.91 -2.54 -14.26
N PRO A 316 7.89 -2.65 -15.13
CA PRO A 316 7.89 -2.01 -16.45
C PRO A 316 8.11 -0.48 -16.45
N ASP A 317 7.76 0.19 -15.35
CA ASP A 317 7.93 1.63 -15.14
C ASP A 317 9.32 1.96 -14.50
N GLY A 318 10.19 0.96 -14.34
CA GLY A 318 11.57 1.09 -13.86
C GLY A 318 11.71 1.16 -12.33
N VAL A 319 12.57 2.04 -11.84
CA VAL A 319 12.85 2.16 -10.40
C VAL A 319 11.79 3.00 -9.70
N SER A 320 11.70 4.28 -10.05
CA SER A 320 10.65 5.21 -9.62
C SER A 320 10.79 6.51 -10.41
N SER A 321 9.76 6.87 -11.18
CA SER A 321 9.79 8.12 -11.97
C SER A 321 9.57 9.38 -11.12
N GLN A 322 8.79 9.26 -10.05
CA GLN A 322 8.47 10.36 -9.14
C GLN A 322 9.59 10.63 -8.13
N HIS A 323 10.42 9.62 -7.84
CA HIS A 323 11.42 9.67 -6.77
C HIS A 323 12.82 9.30 -7.29
N PRO A 324 13.46 10.13 -8.14
CA PRO A 324 14.76 9.83 -8.75
C PRO A 324 15.90 9.73 -7.74
N GLU A 325 15.72 10.25 -6.52
CA GLU A 325 16.69 10.10 -5.44
C GLU A 325 16.88 8.63 -5.03
N VAL A 326 15.88 7.76 -5.26
CA VAL A 326 15.97 6.33 -4.94
C VAL A 326 17.11 5.66 -5.71
N ILE A 327 17.21 5.86 -7.02
CA ILE A 327 18.29 5.27 -7.82
C ILE A 327 19.63 5.96 -7.58
N LYS A 328 19.61 7.27 -7.32
CA LYS A 328 20.81 8.08 -7.04
C LYS A 328 21.52 7.62 -5.76
N TYR A 329 20.76 7.29 -4.72
CA TYR A 329 21.31 6.93 -3.41
C TYR A 329 21.24 5.43 -3.10
N GLY A 330 20.33 4.65 -3.69
CA GLY A 330 20.29 3.19 -3.50
C GLY A 330 20.08 2.71 -2.06
N TYR A 331 19.89 1.41 -1.89
CA TYR A 331 19.33 0.81 -0.68
C TYR A 331 20.34 0.36 0.38
N ARG A 332 21.64 0.61 0.19
CA ARG A 332 22.69 0.15 1.13
C ARG A 332 23.06 1.13 2.24
N ARG A 333 22.42 2.30 2.28
CA ARG A 333 22.72 3.34 3.27
C ARG A 333 21.98 3.05 4.57
N SER A 334 22.70 3.16 5.68
CA SER A 334 22.10 3.08 7.02
C SER A 334 21.17 4.27 7.30
N LEU A 335 20.32 4.13 8.31
CA LEU A 335 19.44 5.22 8.77
C LEU A 335 20.22 6.48 9.13
N ASP A 336 21.37 6.35 9.80
CA ASP A 336 22.18 7.50 10.20
C ASP A 336 22.84 8.20 9.01
N GLU A 337 23.25 7.44 7.98
CA GLU A 337 23.75 8.04 6.74
C GLU A 337 22.66 8.80 5.98
N VAL A 338 21.48 8.21 5.82
CA VAL A 338 20.36 8.89 5.14
C VAL A 338 19.91 10.11 5.96
N ARG A 339 19.88 10.02 7.29
CA ARG A 339 19.57 11.16 8.16
C ARG A 339 20.53 12.32 7.95
N ARG A 340 21.85 12.06 7.91
CA ARG A 340 22.86 13.09 7.59
C ARG A 340 22.63 13.71 6.21
N LEU A 341 22.33 12.90 5.20
CA LEU A 341 22.05 13.42 3.85
C LEU A 341 20.80 14.31 3.80
N VAL A 342 19.78 14.02 4.60
CA VAL A 342 18.60 14.86 4.76
C VAL A 342 18.95 16.15 5.50
N GLU A 343 19.67 16.08 6.62
CA GLU A 343 20.10 17.25 7.41
C GLU A 343 21.01 18.20 6.63
N GLU A 344 21.86 17.66 5.76
CA GLU A 344 22.74 18.42 4.85
C GLU A 344 22.00 18.95 3.60
N GLY A 345 20.71 18.66 3.42
CA GLY A 345 19.91 19.09 2.27
C GLY A 345 20.31 18.40 0.96
N LYS A 346 20.98 17.25 1.01
CA LYS A 346 21.35 16.46 -0.18
C LYS A 346 20.21 15.56 -0.64
N ILE A 347 19.36 15.12 0.28
CA ILE A 347 18.08 14.45 0.01
C ILE A 347 16.98 15.39 0.50
N CYS A 348 16.21 15.94 -0.43
CA CYS A 348 15.11 16.86 -0.11
C CYS A 348 13.77 16.14 -0.10
N ASP A 349 13.64 15.04 -0.84
CA ASP A 349 12.44 14.22 -0.85
C ASP A 349 12.48 13.23 0.32
N LEU A 350 11.81 13.60 1.41
CA LEU A 350 11.70 12.75 2.59
C LEU A 350 10.94 11.44 2.33
N SER A 351 10.08 11.38 1.31
CA SER A 351 9.42 10.13 0.93
C SER A 351 10.43 9.18 0.30
N ALA A 352 11.29 9.69 -0.59
CA ALA A 352 12.40 8.93 -1.14
C ALA A 352 13.38 8.49 -0.03
N ALA A 353 13.75 9.41 0.87
CA ALA A 353 14.61 9.11 2.03
C ALA A 353 14.06 7.95 2.87
N ALA A 354 12.76 7.98 3.17
CA ALA A 354 12.08 6.93 3.92
C ALA A 354 12.06 5.60 3.15
N HIS A 355 11.78 5.64 1.85
CA HIS A 355 11.77 4.45 1.00
C HIS A 355 13.14 3.76 0.95
N LEU A 356 14.24 4.54 0.91
CA LEU A 356 15.60 3.99 0.98
C LEU A 356 15.80 3.11 2.22
N ILE A 357 15.24 3.53 3.36
CA ILE A 357 15.33 2.80 4.64
C ILE A 357 14.37 1.62 4.68
N HIS A 358 13.12 1.79 4.23
CA HIS A 358 12.11 0.73 4.23
C HIS A 358 12.50 -0.43 3.31
N ALA A 359 12.91 -0.13 2.07
CA ALA A 359 13.33 -1.17 1.12
C ALA A 359 14.75 -1.67 1.41
N GLY A 360 15.63 -0.80 1.90
CA GLY A 360 17.02 -1.13 2.21
C GLY A 360 17.23 -1.85 3.54
N SER A 361 16.20 -2.00 4.38
CA SER A 361 16.33 -2.68 5.67
C SER A 361 16.74 -4.15 5.54
N VAL A 362 16.30 -4.83 4.47
CA VAL A 362 16.75 -6.19 4.12
C VAL A 362 18.28 -6.23 3.95
N LEU A 363 18.86 -5.23 3.30
CA LEU A 363 20.30 -5.17 3.07
C LEU A 363 21.07 -4.68 4.30
N THR A 364 20.52 -3.70 5.03
CA THR A 364 21.26 -2.95 6.06
C THR A 364 21.04 -3.47 7.47
N ARG A 365 19.79 -3.78 7.84
CA ARG A 365 19.45 -4.31 9.17
C ARG A 365 19.59 -5.81 9.24
N LYS A 366 19.09 -6.52 8.22
CA LYS A 366 19.23 -7.97 8.15
C LYS A 366 20.57 -8.39 7.56
N GLY A 367 21.30 -7.53 6.85
CA GLY A 367 22.55 -7.94 6.18
C GLY A 367 22.33 -9.01 5.11
N ALA A 368 21.09 -9.13 4.61
CA ALA A 368 20.72 -10.16 3.65
C ALA A 368 21.19 -9.79 2.24
N THR A 369 21.45 -10.79 1.41
CA THR A 369 21.65 -10.56 -0.03
C THR A 369 20.30 -10.47 -0.73
N CYS A 370 20.10 -9.46 -1.58
CA CYS A 370 18.90 -9.37 -2.41
C CYS A 370 19.26 -9.53 -3.89
N ILE A 371 18.58 -10.42 -4.61
CA ILE A 371 18.71 -10.61 -6.07
C ILE A 371 17.39 -10.23 -6.74
N LEU A 372 17.44 -9.28 -7.67
CA LEU A 372 16.32 -8.85 -8.49
C LEU A 372 16.33 -9.58 -9.85
N VAL A 373 15.16 -10.03 -10.27
CA VAL A 373 14.86 -10.44 -11.64
C VAL A 373 13.82 -9.47 -12.18
N SER A 374 14.18 -8.74 -13.25
CA SER A 374 13.38 -7.67 -13.83
C SER A 374 13.76 -7.39 -15.29
N GLU A 375 12.78 -7.14 -16.16
CA GLU A 375 13.02 -6.57 -17.49
C GLU A 375 13.01 -5.04 -17.51
N GLY A 376 12.22 -4.41 -16.62
CA GLY A 376 12.11 -2.95 -16.58
C GLY A 376 13.17 -2.25 -15.73
N VAL A 377 13.93 -3.00 -14.93
CA VAL A 377 15.13 -2.50 -14.22
C VAL A 377 16.36 -3.19 -14.79
N SER A 378 17.28 -2.41 -15.36
CA SER A 378 18.52 -2.93 -15.91
C SER A 378 19.48 -3.45 -14.83
N GLU A 379 20.43 -4.30 -15.22
CA GLU A 379 21.48 -4.77 -14.32
C GLU A 379 22.28 -3.62 -13.69
N ALA A 380 22.56 -2.55 -14.45
CA ALA A 380 23.28 -1.38 -13.96
C ALA A 380 22.47 -0.64 -12.89
N GLU A 381 21.17 -0.47 -13.10
CA GLU A 381 20.28 0.15 -12.12
C GLU A 381 20.11 -0.71 -10.87
N ALA A 382 19.93 -2.03 -11.00
CA ALA A 382 19.87 -2.95 -9.89
C ALA A 382 21.16 -2.86 -9.03
N ARG A 383 22.33 -2.80 -9.68
CA ARG A 383 23.62 -2.62 -8.99
C ARG A 383 23.72 -1.25 -8.30
N ALA A 384 23.25 -0.18 -8.93
CA ALA A 384 23.20 1.16 -8.33
C ALA A 384 22.28 1.20 -7.09
N LEU A 385 21.18 0.46 -7.11
CA LEU A 385 20.32 0.24 -5.93
C LEU A 385 20.99 -0.61 -4.84
N GLY A 386 22.10 -1.27 -5.13
CA GLY A 386 22.76 -2.19 -4.21
C GLY A 386 22.14 -3.58 -4.19
N LEU A 387 21.46 -3.97 -5.25
CA LEU A 387 20.90 -5.31 -5.46
C LEU A 387 21.83 -6.15 -6.34
N GLY A 388 21.74 -7.47 -6.18
CA GLY A 388 22.16 -8.40 -7.22
C GLY A 388 21.14 -8.41 -8.35
N TYR A 389 21.57 -8.83 -9.54
CA TYR A 389 20.72 -8.99 -10.71
C TYR A 389 20.89 -10.39 -11.28
N ALA A 390 19.80 -10.98 -11.77
CA ALA A 390 19.79 -12.22 -12.53
C ALA A 390 18.81 -12.09 -13.71
N ARG A 391 19.12 -12.73 -14.84
CA ARG A 391 18.31 -12.61 -16.06
C ARG A 391 17.06 -13.47 -16.03
N THR A 392 17.07 -14.55 -15.26
CA THR A 392 15.94 -15.46 -15.11
C THR A 392 15.70 -15.78 -13.65
N ALA A 393 14.45 -16.17 -13.32
CA ALA A 393 14.12 -16.64 -11.99
C ALA A 393 14.97 -17.85 -11.59
N GLN A 394 15.13 -18.84 -12.47
CA GLN A 394 15.93 -20.02 -12.16
C GLN A 394 17.40 -19.68 -11.90
N GLU A 395 18.00 -18.76 -12.66
CA GLU A 395 19.38 -18.30 -12.40
C GLU A 395 19.50 -17.67 -11.01
N ALA A 396 18.54 -16.84 -10.60
CA ALA A 396 18.53 -16.23 -9.28
C ALA A 396 18.44 -17.29 -8.17
N ILE A 397 17.58 -18.29 -8.36
CA ILE A 397 17.41 -19.43 -7.45
C ILE A 397 18.71 -20.23 -7.36
N ASP A 398 19.26 -20.68 -8.49
CA ASP A 398 20.47 -21.52 -8.52
C ASP A 398 21.65 -20.82 -7.83
N ARG A 399 21.84 -19.52 -8.09
CA ARG A 399 22.87 -18.70 -7.43
C ARG A 399 22.65 -18.58 -5.93
N THR A 400 21.40 -18.47 -5.49
CA THR A 400 21.06 -18.40 -4.07
C THR A 400 21.40 -19.72 -3.38
N PHE A 401 20.94 -20.85 -3.91
CA PHE A 401 21.19 -22.17 -3.31
C PHE A 401 22.65 -22.62 -3.43
N ALA A 402 23.40 -22.15 -4.44
CA ALA A 402 24.85 -22.36 -4.51
C ALA A 402 25.60 -21.70 -3.34
N ARG A 403 25.10 -20.55 -2.83
CA ARG A 403 25.71 -19.80 -1.72
C ARG A 403 25.24 -20.30 -0.35
N TYR A 404 23.94 -20.53 -0.20
CA TYR A 404 23.32 -20.84 1.08
C TYR A 404 23.19 -22.35 1.36
N GLY A 405 23.45 -23.18 0.34
CA GLY A 405 23.26 -24.63 0.42
C GLY A 405 21.81 -25.05 0.19
N SER A 406 21.60 -26.35 -0.03
CA SER A 406 20.29 -26.89 -0.41
C SER A 406 19.39 -27.31 0.75
N LYS A 407 19.91 -27.30 1.99
CA LYS A 407 19.21 -27.69 3.22
C LYS A 407 18.94 -26.45 4.08
N VAL A 408 18.06 -25.60 3.57
CA VAL A 408 17.70 -24.30 4.16
C VAL A 408 16.19 -24.15 4.26
N THR A 409 15.72 -23.29 5.16
CA THR A 409 14.31 -22.92 5.24
C THR A 409 13.99 -21.81 4.26
N VAL A 410 12.87 -21.95 3.55
CA VAL A 410 12.45 -21.05 2.47
C VAL A 410 11.05 -20.50 2.77
N GLY A 411 10.91 -19.18 2.76
CA GLY A 411 9.62 -18.49 2.71
C GLY A 411 9.27 -18.12 1.27
N LEU A 412 8.24 -18.74 0.70
CA LEU A 412 7.85 -18.51 -0.69
C LEU A 412 6.54 -17.71 -0.76
N TYR A 413 6.60 -16.46 -1.23
CA TYR A 413 5.42 -15.71 -1.63
C TYR A 413 5.08 -16.04 -3.09
N PRO A 414 3.90 -16.61 -3.38
CA PRO A 414 3.53 -16.93 -4.75
C PRO A 414 3.20 -15.68 -5.57
N GLY A 415 2.78 -14.57 -4.95
CA GLY A 415 2.42 -13.31 -5.63
C GLY A 415 1.01 -13.26 -6.22
N ASP A 416 0.23 -14.34 -6.04
CA ASP A 416 -1.15 -14.50 -6.52
C ASP A 416 -2.18 -13.75 -5.69
N SER A 417 -1.80 -13.41 -4.46
CA SER A 417 -2.65 -12.79 -3.44
C SER A 417 -1.94 -11.56 -2.87
N PRO A 418 -2.64 -10.70 -2.12
CA PRO A 418 -1.97 -9.61 -1.42
C PRO A 418 -0.76 -10.11 -0.62
N THR A 419 0.44 -9.60 -0.93
CA THR A 419 1.70 -9.97 -0.26
C THR A 419 1.80 -9.41 1.16
N ASN A 420 0.93 -8.47 1.50
CA ASN A 420 0.77 -7.91 2.83
C ASN A 420 0.06 -8.89 3.76
N LEU A 421 0.80 -9.87 4.26
CA LEU A 421 0.33 -10.85 5.24
C LEU A 421 0.55 -10.33 6.67
N PHE A 422 -0.20 -10.83 7.63
CA PHE A 422 -0.06 -10.56 9.06
C PHE A 422 0.59 -11.78 9.73
N PHE A 423 1.85 -11.66 10.14
CA PHE A 423 2.60 -12.81 10.68
C PHE A 423 2.30 -13.05 12.16
N ARG A 424 1.87 -14.26 12.48
CA ARG A 424 1.78 -14.75 13.87
C ARG A 424 3.08 -15.46 14.22
N ARG A 425 3.82 -14.90 15.17
CA ARG A 425 5.09 -15.44 15.67
C ARG A 425 4.84 -16.56 16.67
#